data_AF-A0A4S3MDC4-F1
#
_entry.id   AF-A0A4S3MDC4-F1
#
_cell.length_a   1.000
_cell.length_b   1.000
_cell.length_c   1.000
_cell.angle_alpha   90.00
_cell.angle_beta   90.00
_cell.angle_gamma   90.00
#
_symmetry.space_group_name_H-M   'P 1'
#
loop_
_entity.id
_entity.type
_entity.pdbx_description
1 polymer ?
#
loop_
_entity_poly.entity_id
_entity_poly.type
_entity_poly.pdbx_seq_one_letter_code
_entity_poly.pdbx_strand_id
1 'polypeptide(L)'
;MIRSGGASQGARIVALTAHAMDQDVQLYREIGFDRVLSKPLSRKKLYEQISGTLDDGEPVRVNRVLDLGLMEQLIGSLGAAKSGALIRDVLAEGDAFVATLADAQQGDSFRNKVHQFAGTCAIIGAQRMRNTLARLEETLKRSPDENLLVWREPLEVLWSETRTKLEEFLKR
;
A
#
# COMPACT_ATOMS: atom_id res chain seq x y z
N MET A 1 -15.89 1.92 -24.56
CA MET A 1 -14.42 1.99 -24.65
C MET A 1 -14.03 3.47 -24.54
N ILE A 2 -13.11 3.85 -23.66
CA ILE A 2 -12.86 5.27 -23.33
C ILE A 2 -12.25 6.08 -24.48
N ARG A 3 -11.88 5.42 -25.57
CA ARG A 3 -11.34 6.00 -26.81
C ARG A 3 -12.36 6.05 -27.96
N SER A 4 -13.66 6.19 -27.67
CA SER A 4 -14.73 6.09 -28.69
C SER A 4 -14.85 7.29 -29.65
N GLY A 5 -13.75 7.99 -29.95
CA GLY A 5 -13.66 9.10 -30.92
C GLY A 5 -13.60 10.50 -30.30
N GLY A 6 -13.23 11.50 -31.11
CA GLY A 6 -13.14 12.91 -30.72
C GLY A 6 -11.72 13.48 -30.73
N ALA A 7 -11.58 14.79 -30.55
CA ALA A 7 -10.30 15.52 -30.66
C ALA A 7 -9.22 15.02 -29.66
N SER A 8 -9.63 14.40 -28.55
CA SER A 8 -8.73 13.88 -27.52
C SER A 8 -8.48 12.37 -27.61
N GLN A 9 -8.86 11.71 -28.70
CA GLN A 9 -8.69 10.25 -28.86
C GLN A 9 -7.24 9.75 -28.72
N GLY A 10 -6.26 10.60 -29.05
CA GLY A 10 -4.83 10.33 -28.90
C GLY A 10 -4.24 10.81 -27.57
N ALA A 11 -5.04 11.37 -26.67
CA ALA A 11 -4.55 11.81 -25.37
C ALA A 11 -4.14 10.59 -24.52
N ARG A 12 -3.13 10.80 -23.68
CA ARG A 12 -2.69 9.82 -22.70
C ARG A 12 -3.64 9.80 -21.50
N ILE A 13 -4.10 8.62 -21.11
CA ILE A 13 -5.06 8.39 -20.03
C ILE A 13 -4.38 7.55 -18.95
N VAL A 14 -4.22 8.12 -17.76
CA VAL A 14 -3.60 7.46 -16.61
C VAL A 14 -4.64 7.32 -15.50
N ALA A 15 -4.91 6.09 -15.08
CA ALA A 15 -5.79 5.79 -13.95
C ALA A 15 -5.01 5.98 -12.64
N LEU A 16 -5.57 6.74 -11.69
CA LEU A 16 -5.03 6.87 -10.33
C LEU A 16 -6.00 6.22 -9.34
N THR A 17 -5.70 5.00 -8.91
CA THR A 17 -6.55 4.21 -8.02
C THR A 17 -6.06 4.29 -6.58
N ALA A 18 -6.93 4.04 -5.60
CA ALA A 18 -6.49 3.93 -4.21
C ALA A 18 -5.66 2.66 -3.96
N HIS A 19 -6.00 1.59 -4.68
CA HIS A 19 -5.35 0.29 -4.69
C HIS A 19 -5.38 -0.26 -6.13
N ALA A 20 -4.33 -0.92 -6.59
CA ALA A 20 -4.27 -1.51 -7.93
C ALA A 20 -3.94 -3.00 -7.78
N MET A 21 -4.95 -3.87 -7.88
CA MET A 21 -4.70 -5.31 -7.99
C MET A 21 -4.37 -5.67 -9.43
N ASP A 22 -3.62 -6.76 -9.64
CA ASP A 22 -3.20 -7.19 -10.98
C ASP A 22 -4.40 -7.40 -11.94
N GLN A 23 -5.55 -7.86 -11.39
CA GLN A 23 -6.81 -8.01 -12.13
C GLN A 23 -7.41 -6.66 -12.57
N ASP A 24 -7.34 -5.64 -11.71
CA ASP A 24 -7.83 -4.29 -12.03
C ASP A 24 -6.95 -3.64 -13.11
N VAL A 25 -5.63 -3.86 -13.03
CA VAL A 25 -4.67 -3.32 -14.01
C VAL A 25 -4.95 -3.85 -15.42
N GLN A 26 -5.26 -5.15 -15.54
CA GLN A 26 -5.62 -5.76 -16.82
C GLN A 26 -6.94 -5.19 -17.35
N LEU A 27 -7.97 -5.11 -16.51
CA LEU A 27 -9.25 -4.52 -16.88
C LEU A 27 -9.12 -3.06 -17.35
N TYR A 28 -8.33 -2.24 -16.65
CA TYR A 28 -8.11 -0.85 -17.05
C TYR A 28 -7.36 -0.74 -18.38
N ARG A 29 -6.39 -1.62 -18.65
CA ARG A 29 -5.72 -1.67 -19.96
C ARG A 29 -6.70 -2.04 -21.07
N GLU A 30 -7.55 -3.04 -20.86
CA GLU A 30 -8.58 -3.47 -21.82
C GLU A 30 -9.60 -2.36 -22.12
N ILE A 31 -9.95 -1.55 -21.12
CA ILE A 31 -10.87 -0.41 -21.28
C ILE A 31 -10.25 0.72 -22.10
N GLY A 32 -8.91 0.81 -22.14
CA GLY A 32 -8.14 1.75 -22.96
C GLY A 32 -7.24 2.72 -22.19
N PHE A 33 -6.95 2.47 -20.90
CA PHE A 33 -6.00 3.27 -20.12
C PHE A 33 -4.55 2.93 -20.50
N ASP A 34 -3.70 3.95 -20.60
CA ASP A 34 -2.28 3.76 -20.92
C ASP A 34 -1.48 3.33 -19.69
N ARG A 35 -1.84 3.80 -18.49
CA ARG A 35 -1.19 3.40 -17.22
C ARG A 35 -2.18 3.39 -16.05
N VAL A 36 -1.86 2.60 -15.04
CA VAL A 36 -2.57 2.54 -13.75
C VAL A 36 -1.56 2.82 -12.65
N LEU A 37 -1.85 3.80 -11.79
CA LEU A 37 -1.05 4.23 -10.66
C LEU A 37 -1.86 4.03 -9.38
N SER A 38 -1.22 3.56 -8.32
CA SER A 38 -1.86 3.46 -7.00
C SER A 38 -1.45 4.62 -6.09
N LYS A 39 -2.39 5.16 -5.33
CA LYS A 39 -2.11 6.07 -4.21
C LYS A 39 -1.39 5.32 -3.08
N PRO A 40 -0.58 5.99 -2.23
CA PRO A 40 -0.20 7.40 -2.35
C PRO A 40 0.85 7.60 -3.45
N LEU A 41 0.65 8.64 -4.28
CA LEU A 41 1.57 9.02 -5.35
C LEU A 41 2.27 10.33 -4.96
N SER A 42 3.61 10.34 -4.95
CA SER A 42 4.37 11.56 -4.68
C SER A 42 4.37 12.49 -5.89
N ARG A 43 4.55 13.80 -5.69
CA ARG A 43 4.64 14.78 -6.79
C ARG A 43 5.74 14.42 -7.78
N LYS A 44 6.91 13.97 -7.29
CA LYS A 44 8.02 13.51 -8.13
C LYS A 44 7.61 12.34 -9.04
N LYS A 45 7.00 11.29 -8.46
CA LYS A 45 6.50 10.13 -9.22
C LYS A 45 5.43 10.56 -10.23
N LEU A 46 4.53 11.49 -9.88
CA LEU A 46 3.53 12.01 -10.82
C LEU A 46 4.19 12.76 -11.99
N TYR A 47 5.15 13.63 -11.71
CA TYR A 47 5.89 14.35 -12.76
C TYR A 47 6.61 13.39 -13.70
N GLU A 48 7.30 12.38 -13.17
CA GLU A 48 7.97 11.33 -13.96
C GLU A 48 6.99 10.55 -14.86
N GLN A 49 5.77 10.29 -14.37
CA GLN A 49 4.75 9.63 -15.18
C GLN A 49 4.20 10.55 -16.28
N ILE A 50 3.96 11.83 -15.99
CA ILE A 50 3.43 12.80 -16.96
C ILE A 50 4.48 13.16 -18.02
N SER A 51 5.76 13.28 -17.64
CA SER A 51 6.86 13.66 -18.54
C SER A 51 7.28 12.56 -19.51
N GLY A 52 6.69 11.37 -19.42
CA GLY A 52 6.92 10.27 -20.36
C GLY A 52 8.33 9.68 -20.32
N THR A 53 9.08 9.91 -19.23
CA THR A 53 10.53 9.63 -19.15
C THR A 53 10.86 8.23 -18.61
N LEU A 54 9.87 7.35 -18.52
CA LEU A 54 10.05 5.94 -18.18
C LEU A 54 9.63 5.10 -19.38
N ASP A 55 10.58 4.30 -19.86
CA ASP A 55 10.36 3.11 -20.69
C ASP A 55 9.17 2.28 -20.15
N ASP A 56 8.62 1.42 -20.99
CA ASP A 56 7.58 0.43 -20.68
C ASP A 56 8.06 -0.68 -19.71
N GLY A 57 8.88 -0.31 -18.74
CA GLY A 57 9.16 -1.12 -17.58
C GLY A 57 7.86 -1.34 -16.82
N GLU A 58 7.44 -2.61 -16.78
CA GLU A 58 6.71 -3.26 -15.70
C GLU A 58 6.55 -2.36 -14.45
N PRO A 59 5.35 -2.29 -13.84
CA PRO A 59 5.13 -1.50 -12.65
C PRO A 59 6.27 -1.83 -11.68
N VAL A 60 7.14 -0.84 -11.41
CA VAL A 60 8.28 -1.05 -10.52
C VAL A 60 7.67 -1.48 -9.20
N ARG A 61 7.65 -2.79 -8.97
CA ARG A 61 7.36 -3.40 -7.70
C ARG A 61 8.53 -2.97 -6.84
N VAL A 62 8.42 -1.79 -6.26
CA VAL A 62 9.37 -1.31 -5.28
C VAL A 62 9.24 -2.28 -4.12
N ASN A 63 10.03 -3.36 -4.17
CA ASN A 63 10.07 -4.44 -3.19
C ASN A 63 10.78 -3.95 -1.91
N ARG A 64 10.58 -2.69 -1.55
CA ARG A 64 11.15 -2.05 -0.36
C ARG A 64 10.13 -2.17 0.75
N VAL A 65 10.61 -2.63 1.90
CA VAL A 65 9.83 -2.76 3.13
C VAL A 65 9.27 -1.39 3.57
N LEU A 66 10.08 -0.32 3.44
CA LEU A 66 9.68 1.07 3.68
C LEU A 66 10.13 1.99 2.53
N ASP A 67 9.28 2.95 2.17
CA ASP A 67 9.68 4.11 1.34
C ASP A 67 10.36 5.16 2.24
N LEU A 68 11.69 5.05 2.37
CA LEU A 68 12.49 5.95 3.21
C LEU A 68 12.34 7.43 2.81
N GLY A 69 12.12 7.73 1.52
CA GLY A 69 11.92 9.10 1.08
C GLY A 69 10.60 9.68 1.60
N LEU A 70 9.53 8.87 1.64
CA LEU A 70 8.27 9.29 2.25
C LEU A 70 8.44 9.51 3.76
N MET A 71 9.17 8.62 4.44
CA MET A 71 9.45 8.76 5.87
C MET A 71 10.23 10.04 6.20
N GLU A 72 11.26 10.37 5.42
CA GLU A 72 12.03 11.61 5.58
C GLU A 72 11.15 12.85 5.36
N GLN A 73 10.27 12.84 4.35
CA GLN A 73 9.31 13.92 4.13
C GLN A 73 8.32 14.06 5.28
N LEU A 74 7.84 12.94 5.81
CA LEU A 74 6.90 12.90 6.91
C LEU A 74 7.54 13.48 8.19
N ILE A 75 8.79 13.09 8.49
CA ILE A 75 9.58 13.70 9.56
C ILE A 75 9.74 15.20 9.36
N GLY A 76 10.16 15.62 8.16
CA GLY A 76 10.38 17.04 7.84
C GLY A 76 9.12 17.89 8.05
N SER A 77 7.93 17.30 7.87
CA SER A 77 6.65 17.99 8.06
C SER A 77 6.15 18.03 9.51
N LEU A 78 6.35 16.96 10.29
CA LEU A 78 5.82 16.81 11.66
C LEU A 78 6.81 17.24 12.75
N GLY A 79 8.11 17.26 12.43
CA GLY A 79 9.20 17.41 13.39
C GLY A 79 9.52 16.09 14.12
N ALA A 80 10.75 16.00 14.66
CA ALA A 80 11.30 14.76 15.21
C ALA A 80 10.46 14.16 16.34
N ALA A 81 9.99 14.97 17.30
CA ALA A 81 9.25 14.48 18.47
C ALA A 81 7.91 13.82 18.09
N LYS A 82 7.11 14.48 17.24
CA LYS A 82 5.81 13.95 16.79
C LYS A 82 5.97 12.75 15.88
N SER A 83 7.00 12.74 15.04
CA SER A 83 7.29 11.61 14.16
C SER A 83 7.74 10.39 14.94
N GLY A 84 8.55 10.58 15.99
CA GLY A 84 8.93 9.50 16.90
C GLY A 84 7.73 8.91 17.65
N ALA A 85 6.77 9.74 18.07
CA ALA A 85 5.52 9.28 18.66
C ALA A 85 4.70 8.47 17.65
N LEU A 86 4.49 8.99 16.44
CA LEU A 86 3.78 8.29 15.36
C LEU A 86 4.39 6.91 15.09
N ILE A 87 5.71 6.81 14.95
CA ILE A 87 6.37 5.52 14.67
C ILE A 87 6.14 4.53 15.83
N ARG A 88 6.21 4.99 17.09
CA ARG A 88 5.91 4.14 18.25
C ARG A 88 4.45 3.67 18.25
N ASP A 89 3.52 4.55 17.87
CA ASP A 89 2.11 4.19 17.75
C ASP A 89 1.91 3.13 16.65
N VAL A 90 2.59 3.27 15.51
CA VAL A 90 2.56 2.25 14.44
C VAL A 90 3.14 0.92 14.91
N LEU A 91 4.24 0.94 15.67
CA LEU A 91 4.84 -0.26 16.25
C LEU A 91 3.86 -0.98 17.19
N ALA A 92 3.20 -0.23 18.08
CA ALA A 92 2.22 -0.80 19.01
C ALA A 92 0.99 -1.35 18.26
N GLU A 93 0.49 -0.63 17.25
CA GLU A 93 -0.65 -1.06 16.44
C GLU A 93 -0.33 -2.34 15.65
N GLY A 94 0.85 -2.44 15.05
CA GLY A 94 1.25 -3.62 14.29
C GLY A 94 1.48 -4.86 15.16
N ASP A 95 2.05 -4.70 16.35
CA ASP A 95 2.17 -5.80 17.31
C ASP A 95 0.80 -6.31 17.75
N ALA A 96 -0.12 -5.38 18.07
CA ALA A 96 -1.49 -5.73 18.42
C ALA A 96 -2.22 -6.42 17.25
N PHE A 97 -2.02 -5.95 16.02
CA PHE A 97 -2.57 -6.58 14.83
C PHE A 97 -2.06 -8.01 14.64
N VAL A 98 -0.75 -8.23 14.68
CA VAL A 98 -0.16 -9.57 14.53
C VAL A 98 -0.60 -10.50 15.66
N ALA A 99 -0.66 -10.01 16.90
CA ALA A 99 -1.20 -10.79 18.02
C ALA A 99 -2.65 -11.22 17.77
N THR A 100 -3.46 -10.40 17.08
CA THR A 100 -4.81 -10.82 16.71
C THR A 100 -4.82 -11.93 15.67
N LEU A 101 -3.85 -12.03 14.75
CA LEU A 101 -3.75 -13.16 13.81
C LEU A 101 -3.59 -14.51 14.51
N ALA A 102 -3.15 -14.52 15.77
CA ALA A 102 -3.05 -15.70 16.62
C ALA A 102 -4.42 -16.31 17.00
N ASP A 103 -5.47 -15.50 17.00
CA ASP A 103 -6.81 -15.87 17.46
C ASP A 103 -7.65 -16.50 16.34
N ALA A 104 -8.36 -17.59 16.67
CA ALA A 104 -9.16 -18.38 15.75
C ALA A 104 -10.57 -17.78 15.52
N GLN A 105 -11.04 -16.86 16.36
CA GLN A 105 -12.35 -16.21 16.19
C GLN A 105 -12.22 -14.80 15.64
N GLN A 106 -12.07 -14.69 14.32
CA GLN A 106 -12.07 -13.40 13.62
C GLN A 106 -13.46 -13.15 13.02
N GLY A 107 -14.18 -12.17 13.56
CA GLY A 107 -15.45 -11.67 13.00
C GLY A 107 -15.27 -10.38 12.21
N ASP A 108 -16.37 -9.65 12.00
CA ASP A 108 -16.35 -8.35 11.29
C ASP A 108 -15.38 -7.31 11.91
N SER A 109 -15.10 -7.44 13.20
CA SER A 109 -14.11 -6.60 13.91
C SER A 109 -12.69 -6.77 13.37
N PHE A 110 -12.35 -7.93 12.79
CA PHE A 110 -11.03 -8.20 12.23
C PHE A 110 -10.82 -7.45 10.90
N ARG A 111 -11.83 -7.40 10.04
CA ARG A 111 -11.78 -6.64 8.78
C ARG A 111 -11.50 -5.16 9.02
N ASN A 112 -12.12 -4.59 10.05
CA ASN A 112 -11.87 -3.21 10.46
C ASN A 112 -10.41 -3.01 10.92
N LYS A 113 -9.83 -3.95 11.67
CA LYS A 113 -8.42 -3.91 12.09
C LYS A 113 -7.48 -4.00 10.89
N VAL A 114 -7.76 -4.88 9.92
CA VAL A 114 -6.99 -4.98 8.66
C VAL A 114 -7.02 -3.64 7.92
N HIS A 115 -8.20 -3.05 7.76
CA HIS A 115 -8.38 -1.77 7.07
C HIS A 115 -7.63 -0.63 7.77
N GLN A 116 -7.80 -0.52 9.08
CA GLN A 116 -7.15 0.50 9.91
C GLN A 116 -5.62 0.41 9.77
N PHE A 117 -5.07 -0.79 9.96
CA PHE A 117 -3.63 -0.99 9.92
C PHE A 117 -3.05 -0.81 8.50
N ALA A 118 -3.80 -1.16 7.46
CA ALA A 118 -3.42 -0.87 6.08
C ALA A 118 -3.32 0.65 5.83
N GLY A 119 -4.21 1.43 6.45
CA GLY A 119 -4.18 2.90 6.47
C GLY A 119 -2.90 3.42 7.13
N THR A 120 -2.57 2.93 8.32
CA THR A 120 -1.33 3.29 9.02
C THR A 120 -0.09 2.98 8.19
N CYS A 121 -0.02 1.78 7.59
CA CYS A 121 1.06 1.38 6.69
C CYS A 121 1.19 2.31 5.47
N ALA A 122 0.08 2.90 4.99
CA ALA A 122 0.10 3.86 3.89
C ALA A 122 0.80 5.16 4.28
N ILE A 123 0.58 5.64 5.51
CA ILE A 123 1.12 6.89 6.02
C ILE A 123 2.64 6.80 6.14
N ILE A 124 3.15 5.71 6.72
CA ILE A 124 4.60 5.50 6.92
C ILE A 124 5.32 4.91 5.70
N GLY A 125 4.61 4.69 4.59
CA GLY A 125 5.23 4.16 3.37
C GLY A 125 5.63 2.68 3.44
N ALA A 126 5.02 1.90 4.33
CA ALA A 126 5.15 0.44 4.39
C ALA A 126 4.34 -0.24 3.27
N GLN A 127 4.71 0.03 2.02
CA GLN A 127 3.92 -0.34 0.85
C GLN A 127 3.70 -1.85 0.72
N ARG A 128 4.72 -2.66 1.05
CA ARG A 128 4.61 -4.13 0.96
C ARG A 128 3.62 -4.71 1.97
N MET A 129 3.65 -4.18 3.21
CA MET A 129 2.69 -4.54 4.26
C MET A 129 1.28 -4.11 3.86
N ARG A 130 1.11 -2.85 3.45
CA ARG A 130 -0.18 -2.31 2.97
C ARG A 130 -0.77 -3.13 1.82
N ASN A 131 0.04 -3.50 0.84
CA ASN A 131 -0.44 -4.27 -0.31
C ASN A 131 -0.91 -5.67 0.11
N THR A 132 -0.23 -6.28 1.07
CA THR A 132 -0.63 -7.59 1.61
C THR A 132 -1.92 -7.48 2.42
N LEU A 133 -2.03 -6.47 3.27
CA LEU A 133 -3.25 -6.20 4.05
C LEU A 133 -4.46 -5.90 3.14
N ALA A 134 -4.27 -5.15 2.05
CA ALA A 134 -5.34 -4.88 1.10
C ALA A 134 -5.79 -6.12 0.33
N ARG A 135 -4.88 -7.06 0.02
CA ARG A 135 -5.23 -8.37 -0.53
C ARG A 135 -6.04 -9.20 0.46
N LEU A 136 -5.65 -9.19 1.74
CA LEU A 136 -6.41 -9.82 2.80
C LEU A 136 -7.81 -9.20 2.93
N GLU A 137 -7.92 -7.87 2.93
CA GLU A 137 -9.20 -7.15 3.03
C GLU A 137 -10.17 -7.53 1.90
N GLU A 138 -9.67 -7.64 0.66
CA GLU A 138 -10.46 -8.06 -0.49
C GLU A 138 -10.87 -9.54 -0.41
N THR A 139 -9.96 -10.40 0.04
CA THR A 139 -10.25 -11.82 0.22
C THR A 139 -11.37 -12.01 1.24
N LEU A 140 -11.31 -11.29 2.37
CA LEU A 140 -12.36 -11.28 3.39
C LEU A 140 -13.69 -10.66 2.91
N LYS A 141 -13.66 -9.76 1.93
CA LYS A 141 -14.89 -9.23 1.29
C LYS A 141 -15.59 -10.28 0.44
N ARG A 142 -14.81 -11.10 -0.29
CA ARG A 142 -15.34 -12.13 -1.21
C ARG A 142 -15.73 -13.42 -0.47
N SER A 143 -14.94 -13.79 0.52
CA SER A 143 -15.06 -15.02 1.29
C SER A 143 -14.93 -14.69 2.78
N PRO A 144 -16.03 -14.43 3.49
CA PRO A 144 -15.99 -14.15 4.94
C PRO A 144 -15.40 -15.31 5.77
N ASP A 145 -15.54 -16.54 5.27
CA ASP A 145 -15.02 -17.77 5.90
C ASP A 145 -13.60 -18.14 5.43
N GLU A 146 -12.85 -17.18 4.86
CA GLU A 146 -11.49 -17.40 4.38
C GLU A 146 -10.59 -17.98 5.48
N ASN A 147 -9.74 -18.95 5.11
CA ASN A 147 -8.76 -19.51 6.04
C ASN A 147 -7.61 -18.51 6.30
N LEU A 148 -7.75 -17.75 7.38
CA LEU A 148 -6.76 -16.76 7.82
C LEU A 148 -5.40 -17.35 8.21
N LEU A 149 -5.30 -18.66 8.46
CA LEU A 149 -4.01 -19.29 8.77
C LEU A 149 -2.99 -19.15 7.63
N VAL A 150 -3.46 -19.11 6.37
CA VAL A 150 -2.62 -18.90 5.19
C VAL A 150 -1.99 -17.51 5.18
N TRP A 151 -2.63 -16.54 5.84
CA TRP A 151 -2.17 -15.15 5.91
C TRP A 151 -1.28 -14.87 7.11
N ARG A 152 -1.31 -15.72 8.15
CA ARG A 152 -0.58 -15.49 9.41
C ARG A 152 0.93 -15.38 9.19
N GLU A 153 1.57 -16.44 8.68
CA GLU A 153 3.02 -16.48 8.50
C GLU A 153 3.53 -15.36 7.58
N PRO A 154 2.93 -15.10 6.40
CA PRO A 154 3.33 -13.96 5.57
C PRO A 154 3.23 -12.62 6.28
N LEU A 155 2.15 -12.34 7.02
CA LEU A 155 1.96 -11.07 7.71
C LEU A 155 2.89 -10.91 8.91
N GLU A 156 3.18 -11.99 9.64
CA GLU A 156 4.16 -12.01 10.73
C GLU A 156 5.57 -11.69 10.23
N VAL A 157 6.01 -12.36 9.16
CA VAL A 157 7.32 -12.12 8.55
C VAL A 157 7.42 -10.68 8.02
N LEU A 158 6.40 -10.22 7.28
CA LEU A 158 6.36 -8.86 6.76
C LEU A 158 6.35 -7.82 7.87
N TRP A 159 5.63 -8.06 8.97
CA TRP A 159 5.63 -7.17 10.12
C TRP A 159 6.99 -7.13 10.78
N SER A 160 7.64 -8.28 11.01
CA SER A 160 8.99 -8.32 11.58
C SER A 160 9.98 -7.50 10.77
N GLU A 161 9.99 -7.63 9.44
CA GLU A 161 10.86 -6.83 8.58
C GLU A 161 10.54 -5.33 8.66
N THR A 162 9.25 -4.97 8.66
CA THR A 162 8.77 -3.58 8.74
C THR A 162 9.18 -2.95 10.06
N ARG A 163 8.96 -3.69 11.16
CA ARG A 163 9.33 -3.31 12.52
C ARG A 163 10.82 -3.01 12.62
N THR A 164 11.69 -3.90 12.15
CA THR A 164 13.15 -3.69 12.21
C THR A 164 13.54 -2.38 11.52
N LYS A 165 12.94 -2.08 10.37
CA LYS A 165 13.23 -0.84 9.63
C LYS A 165 12.71 0.41 10.34
N LEU A 166 11.56 0.34 11.00
CA LEU A 166 11.02 1.44 11.81
C LEU A 166 11.89 1.69 13.06
N GLU A 167 12.37 0.64 13.72
CA GLU A 167 13.25 0.74 14.89
C GLU A 167 14.65 1.29 14.52
N GLU A 168 15.22 0.87 13.38
CA GLU A 168 16.45 1.46 12.83
C GLU A 168 16.28 2.97 12.59
N PHE A 169 15.11 3.37 12.10
CA PHE A 169 14.82 4.76 11.81
C PHE A 169 14.64 5.62 13.07
N LEU A 170 14.11 5.06 14.17
CA LEU A 170 14.02 5.76 15.47
C LEU A 170 15.37 6.01 16.14
N LYS A 171 16.40 5.23 15.77
CA LYS A 171 17.76 5.33 16.34
C LYS A 171 18.65 6.35 15.60
N ARG A 172 18.20 6.86 14.45
CA ARG A 172 18.88 7.92 13.68
C ARG A 172 18.56 9.30 14.24
#